data_AF-A0A2V7YJW9-F1
#
_entry.id   AF-A0A2V7YJW9-F1
#
_cell.length_a   1.000
_cell.length_b   1.000
_cell.length_c   1.000
_cell.angle_alpha   90.00
_cell.angle_beta   90.00
_cell.angle_gamma   90.00
#
_symmetry.space_group_name_H-M   'P 1'
#
loop_
_entity.id
_entity.type
_entity.pdbx_description
1 polymer ?
#
loop_
_entity_poly.entity_id
_entity_poly.type
_entity_poly.pdbx_seq_one_letter_code
_entity_poly.pdbx_strand_id
1 'polypeptide(L)'
;MLPSHRWHSSTGKLAHAPLNADINVTPLVDVCLVLLIIFMVVTPMLQKGIPINLPVTEDPERTPDTEKQLQISVKSDGSVYLGSTVIRREQVASELEQIHQRTPDREIAVKGDRAVKYGAVIDVLKACRDVGFNNVGLIDINVTPLVDVVLVLLIIFMVITPVVQMGYLVRVPPKAPANLPPSAIQDQIVLRLLPDARIFINKDEVPADQFPAKLREIMHGNTSKMIFFQGAPDNDYETTMKFLDSARENGAKNIGIIVEAAQ
;
A
#
# COMPACT_ATOMS: atom_id res chain seq x y z
N MET A 1 29.19 -65.49 21.80
CA MET A 1 29.98 -64.48 21.05
C MET A 1 29.08 -63.88 19.98
N LEU A 2 28.64 -62.64 20.18
CA LEU A 2 27.93 -61.82 19.18
C LEU A 2 28.54 -60.40 19.23
N PRO A 3 28.75 -59.71 18.10
CA PRO A 3 29.54 -58.48 18.06
C PRO A 3 28.71 -57.24 18.41
N SER A 4 29.34 -56.31 19.13
CA SER A 4 28.80 -55.00 19.49
C SER A 4 28.70 -54.07 18.28
N HIS A 5 27.48 -53.72 17.86
CA HIS A 5 27.25 -52.58 16.97
C HIS A 5 27.29 -51.27 17.77
N ARG A 6 28.44 -50.57 17.70
CA ARG A 6 28.58 -49.18 18.17
C ARG A 6 27.78 -48.27 17.24
N TRP A 7 26.70 -47.68 17.75
CA TRP A 7 26.05 -46.55 17.10
C TRP A 7 26.88 -45.29 17.35
N HIS A 8 27.50 -44.74 16.30
CA HIS A 8 28.00 -43.36 16.29
C HIS A 8 26.84 -42.44 15.96
N SER A 9 26.26 -41.77 16.96
CA SER A 9 25.32 -40.67 16.71
C SER A 9 26.13 -39.42 16.36
N SER A 10 26.26 -39.13 15.05
CA SER A 10 26.70 -37.82 14.58
C SER A 10 25.58 -36.80 14.83
N THR A 11 25.65 -36.08 15.94
CA THR A 11 24.71 -35.00 16.25
C THR A 11 25.02 -33.81 15.34
N GLY A 12 24.30 -33.72 14.23
CA GLY A 12 24.32 -32.55 13.35
C GLY A 12 23.83 -31.32 14.12
N LYS A 13 24.67 -30.28 14.18
CA LYS A 13 24.27 -28.94 14.60
C LYS A 13 23.22 -28.40 13.61
N LEU A 14 21.94 -28.52 13.95
CA LEU A 14 20.89 -27.74 13.30
C LEU A 14 20.91 -26.33 13.89
N ALA A 15 21.75 -25.48 13.30
CA ALA A 15 21.71 -24.03 13.54
C ALA A 15 20.32 -23.52 13.16
N HIS A 16 19.52 -23.15 14.16
CA HIS A 16 18.26 -22.44 13.93
C HIS A 16 18.61 -20.99 13.59
N ALA A 17 18.67 -20.68 12.30
CA ALA A 17 18.73 -19.32 11.83
C ALA A 17 17.46 -18.57 12.29
N PRO A 18 17.56 -17.30 12.73
CA PRO A 18 16.39 -16.50 13.02
C PRO A 18 15.53 -16.40 11.76
N LEU A 19 14.25 -16.73 11.86
CA LEU A 19 13.29 -16.49 10.79
C LEU A 19 13.02 -14.98 10.74
N ASN A 20 13.89 -14.25 10.03
CA ASN A 20 13.62 -12.88 9.64
C ASN A 20 12.46 -12.91 8.65
N ALA A 21 11.27 -12.53 9.10
CA ALA A 21 10.19 -12.13 8.21
C ALA A 21 10.44 -10.69 7.74
N ASP A 22 11.56 -10.48 7.02
CA ASP A 22 11.75 -9.26 6.26
C ASP A 22 10.71 -9.30 5.12
N ILE A 23 9.79 -8.34 5.10
CA ILE A 23 8.95 -8.13 3.93
C ILE A 23 9.91 -7.77 2.80
N ASN A 24 10.07 -8.66 1.83
CA ASN A 24 10.88 -8.37 0.64
C ASN A 24 10.21 -7.22 -0.12
N VAL A 25 10.76 -6.01 0.03
CA VAL A 25 10.31 -4.78 -0.65
C VAL A 25 10.77 -4.75 -2.11
N THR A 26 11.89 -5.41 -2.42
CA THR A 26 12.49 -5.48 -3.77
C THR A 26 11.52 -5.99 -4.84
N PRO A 27 10.79 -7.11 -4.62
CA PRO A 27 9.75 -7.55 -5.55
C PRO A 27 8.57 -6.57 -5.67
N LEU A 28 8.23 -5.84 -4.60
CA LEU A 28 7.08 -4.93 -4.60
C LEU A 28 7.36 -3.66 -5.41
N VAL A 29 8.59 -3.14 -5.33
CA VAL A 29 9.04 -1.98 -6.11
C VAL A 29 9.08 -2.31 -7.60
N ASP A 30 9.52 -3.52 -7.97
CA ASP A 30 9.59 -3.98 -9.35
C ASP A 30 8.19 -4.06 -9.98
N VAL A 31 7.20 -4.63 -9.28
CA VAL A 31 5.80 -4.69 -9.73
C VAL A 31 5.21 -3.29 -9.91
N CYS A 32 5.45 -2.38 -8.97
CA CYS A 32 4.99 -0.99 -9.07
C CYS A 32 5.64 -0.23 -10.24
N LEU A 33 6.94 -0.46 -10.50
CA LEU A 33 7.67 0.14 -11.63
C LEU A 33 7.16 -0.40 -12.97
N VAL A 34 6.89 -1.69 -13.09
CA VAL A 34 6.26 -2.30 -14.27
C VAL A 34 4.89 -1.68 -14.54
N LEU A 35 4.06 -1.52 -13.52
CA LEU A 35 2.74 -0.89 -13.64
C LEU A 35 2.84 0.58 -14.11
N LEU A 36 3.83 1.33 -13.60
CA LEU A 36 4.12 2.70 -14.04
C LEU A 36 4.54 2.76 -15.51
N ILE A 37 5.43 1.87 -15.96
CA ILE A 37 5.85 1.79 -17.37
C ILE A 37 4.66 1.43 -18.26
N ILE A 38 3.82 0.47 -17.84
CA ILE A 38 2.61 0.10 -18.58
C ILE A 38 1.70 1.33 -18.75
N PHE A 39 1.43 2.09 -17.69
CA PHE A 39 0.62 3.30 -17.83
C PHE A 39 1.32 4.36 -18.71
N MET A 40 2.62 4.57 -18.57
CA MET A 40 3.38 5.51 -19.40
C MET A 40 3.37 5.14 -20.89
N VAL A 41 3.35 3.85 -21.23
CA VAL A 41 3.35 3.37 -22.62
C VAL A 41 1.94 3.28 -23.18
N VAL A 42 0.97 2.76 -22.41
CA VAL A 42 -0.41 2.56 -22.87
C VAL A 42 -1.18 3.88 -22.95
N THR A 43 -0.91 4.86 -22.08
CA THR A 43 -1.59 6.16 -22.10
C THR A 43 -1.38 6.94 -23.41
N PRO A 44 -0.16 7.13 -23.94
CA PRO A 44 0.01 7.74 -25.26
C PRO A 44 -0.58 6.87 -26.37
N MET A 45 -0.69 5.55 -26.20
CA MET A 45 -1.41 4.71 -27.16
C MET A 45 -2.94 4.89 -27.11
N LEU A 46 -3.51 5.15 -25.93
CA LEU A 46 -4.92 5.53 -25.76
C LEU A 46 -5.20 6.97 -26.25
N GLN A 47 -4.20 7.85 -26.16
CA GLN A 47 -4.26 9.23 -26.66
C GLN A 47 -3.93 9.34 -28.16
N LYS A 48 -3.48 8.26 -28.83
CA LYS A 48 -3.42 8.17 -30.30
C LYS A 48 -4.83 8.01 -30.86
N GLY A 49 -5.67 9.02 -30.62
CA GLY A 49 -6.80 9.32 -31.47
C GLY A 49 -6.33 9.75 -32.85
N ILE A 50 -7.23 9.64 -33.83
CA ILE A 50 -7.11 10.04 -35.24
C ILE A 50 -6.06 11.14 -35.43
N PRO A 51 -5.04 10.99 -36.31
CA PRO A 51 -4.07 12.06 -36.57
C PRO A 51 -4.84 13.33 -36.96
N ILE A 52 -4.82 14.30 -36.07
CA ILE A 52 -5.33 15.64 -36.34
C ILE A 52 -4.07 16.39 -36.78
N ASN A 53 -3.99 16.72 -38.07
CA ASN A 53 -2.99 17.68 -38.54
C ASN A 53 -3.40 19.03 -37.95
N LEU A 54 -2.92 19.33 -36.75
CA LEU A 54 -2.94 20.69 -36.27
C LEU A 54 -1.96 21.45 -37.17
N PRO A 55 -2.37 22.56 -37.81
CA PRO A 55 -1.39 23.49 -38.35
C PRO A 55 -0.52 23.90 -37.16
N VAL A 56 0.73 23.46 -37.17
CA VAL A 56 1.72 23.90 -36.20
C VAL A 56 2.03 25.33 -36.58
N THR A 57 1.44 26.30 -35.89
CA THR A 57 1.96 27.66 -35.94
C THR A 57 3.38 27.55 -35.40
N GLU A 58 4.38 27.82 -36.23
CA GLU A 58 5.81 27.79 -35.86
C GLU A 58 6.16 28.78 -34.74
N ASP A 59 5.18 29.55 -34.28
CA ASP A 59 5.30 30.62 -33.32
C ASP A 59 4.09 30.59 -32.35
N PRO A 60 4.28 30.08 -31.11
CA PRO A 60 3.19 30.01 -30.11
C PRO A 60 2.68 31.39 -29.66
N GLU A 61 3.36 32.48 -30.04
CA GLU A 61 2.93 33.87 -29.78
C GLU A 61 2.13 34.49 -30.94
N ARG A 62 2.09 33.85 -32.11
CA ARG A 62 1.31 34.37 -33.24
C ARG A 62 -0.15 33.95 -33.05
N THR A 63 -0.96 34.88 -32.54
CA THR A 63 -2.41 34.78 -32.54
C THR A 63 -2.87 34.25 -33.90
N PRO A 64 -3.59 33.11 -33.97
CA PRO A 64 -4.23 32.69 -35.22
C PRO A 64 -5.00 33.89 -35.75
N ASP A 65 -4.84 34.19 -37.03
CA ASP A 65 -5.53 35.29 -37.69
C ASP A 65 -7.05 34.97 -37.67
N THR A 66 -7.68 35.25 -36.52
CA THR A 66 -9.00 34.75 -36.14
C THR A 66 -10.08 35.31 -37.07
N GLU A 67 -9.75 36.40 -37.77
CA GLU A 67 -10.59 37.00 -38.81
C GLU A 67 -10.75 36.12 -40.05
N LYS A 68 -9.77 35.24 -40.36
CA LYS A 68 -9.81 34.36 -41.54
C LYS A 68 -10.31 32.95 -41.24
N GLN A 69 -10.24 32.52 -39.99
CA GLN A 69 -10.66 31.19 -39.57
C GLN A 69 -12.12 31.18 -39.10
N LEU A 70 -12.84 30.10 -39.40
CA LEU A 70 -14.15 29.86 -38.80
C LEU A 70 -13.96 29.18 -37.45
N GLN A 71 -14.21 29.92 -36.37
CA GLN A 71 -14.10 29.39 -35.02
C GLN A 71 -15.35 28.59 -34.65
N ILE A 72 -15.16 27.35 -34.18
CA ILE A 72 -16.21 26.52 -33.61
C ILE A 72 -15.89 26.30 -32.14
N SER A 73 -16.75 26.76 -31.24
CA SER A 73 -16.56 26.56 -29.81
C SER A 73 -17.58 25.58 -29.25
N VAL A 74 -17.12 24.60 -28.48
CA VAL A 74 -17.99 23.63 -27.80
C VAL A 74 -17.97 23.92 -26.31
N LYS A 75 -19.13 24.31 -25.76
CA LYS A 75 -19.27 24.58 -24.33
C LYS A 75 -19.59 23.31 -23.54
N SER A 76 -19.35 23.38 -22.23
CA SER A 76 -19.59 22.29 -21.28
C SER A 76 -21.05 21.84 -21.16
N ASP A 77 -22.01 22.72 -21.49
CA ASP A 77 -23.44 22.40 -21.60
C ASP A 77 -23.81 21.63 -22.89
N GLY A 78 -22.83 21.40 -23.77
CA GLY A 78 -23.02 20.74 -25.07
C GLY A 78 -23.47 21.66 -26.20
N SER A 79 -23.64 22.96 -25.93
CA SER A 79 -23.94 23.92 -26.99
C SER A 79 -22.72 24.17 -27.88
N VAL A 80 -22.98 24.26 -29.18
CA VAL A 80 -21.96 24.52 -30.19
C VAL A 80 -22.15 25.94 -30.70
N TYR A 81 -21.07 26.70 -30.75
CA TYR A 81 -21.03 28.06 -31.27
C TYR A 81 -20.24 28.07 -32.58
N LEU A 82 -20.81 28.67 -33.60
CA LEU A 82 -20.17 28.89 -34.90
C LEU A 82 -19.93 30.39 -35.05
N GLY A 83 -18.68 30.82 -34.82
CA GLY A 83 -18.35 32.22 -34.58
C GLY A 83 -19.09 32.76 -33.35
N SER A 84 -20.07 33.63 -33.57
CA SER A 84 -20.92 34.23 -32.53
C SER A 84 -22.31 33.60 -32.42
N THR A 85 -22.67 32.68 -33.32
CA THR A 85 -24.02 32.11 -33.41
C THR A 85 -24.10 30.77 -32.66
N VAL A 86 -25.12 30.62 -31.80
CA VAL A 86 -25.42 29.32 -31.16
C VAL A 86 -26.16 28.45 -32.15
N ILE A 87 -25.66 27.23 -32.35
CA ILE A 87 -26.31 26.21 -33.18
C ILE A 87 -26.53 24.94 -32.37
N ARG A 88 -27.64 24.25 -32.68
CA ARG A 88 -27.90 22.93 -32.08
C ARG A 88 -26.99 21.90 -32.70
N ARG A 89 -26.62 20.88 -31.94
CA ARG A 89 -25.66 19.84 -32.34
C ARG A 89 -26.07 19.14 -33.64
N GLU A 90 -27.37 18.93 -33.82
CA GLU A 90 -27.96 18.25 -34.99
C GLU A 90 -27.88 19.12 -36.26
N GLN A 91 -27.79 20.43 -36.10
CA GLN A 91 -27.73 21.40 -37.20
C GLN A 91 -26.30 21.70 -37.64
N VAL A 92 -25.29 21.31 -36.84
CA VAL A 92 -23.87 21.59 -37.10
C VAL A 92 -23.44 21.09 -38.48
N ALA A 93 -23.78 19.87 -38.85
CA ALA A 93 -23.43 19.32 -40.16
C ALA A 93 -24.03 20.13 -41.31
N SER A 94 -25.34 20.46 -41.23
CA SER A 94 -26.02 21.23 -42.27
C SER A 94 -25.48 22.65 -42.42
N GLU A 95 -25.15 23.32 -41.31
CA GLU A 95 -24.55 24.66 -41.34
C GLU A 95 -23.13 24.61 -41.92
N LEU A 96 -22.34 23.60 -41.54
CA LEU A 96 -21.01 23.39 -42.09
C LEU A 96 -21.05 23.11 -43.60
N GLU A 97 -21.99 22.31 -44.09
CA GLU A 97 -22.18 22.07 -45.53
C GLU A 97 -22.48 23.36 -46.30
N GLN A 98 -23.39 24.19 -45.78
CA GLN A 98 -23.71 25.48 -46.41
C GLN A 98 -22.49 26.41 -46.45
N ILE A 99 -21.67 26.41 -45.39
CA ILE A 99 -20.45 27.22 -45.35
C ILE A 99 -19.40 26.64 -46.30
N HIS A 100 -19.25 25.32 -46.36
CA HIS A 100 -18.31 24.66 -47.26
C HIS A 100 -18.64 24.97 -48.73
N GLN A 101 -19.92 24.96 -49.10
CA GLN A 101 -20.37 25.33 -50.45
C GLN A 101 -20.03 26.78 -50.82
N ARG A 102 -19.98 27.70 -49.84
CA ARG A 102 -19.65 29.12 -50.06
C ARG A 102 -18.14 29.36 -50.03
N THR A 103 -17.44 28.70 -49.10
CA THR A 103 -16.02 28.90 -48.81
C THR A 103 -15.37 27.56 -48.47
N PRO A 104 -15.02 26.75 -49.49
CA PRO A 104 -14.50 25.39 -49.29
C PRO A 104 -13.09 25.37 -48.66
N ASP A 105 -12.26 26.38 -48.97
CA ASP A 105 -10.88 26.49 -48.51
C ASP A 105 -10.75 27.18 -47.13
N ARG A 106 -11.88 27.43 -46.45
CA ARG A 106 -11.85 28.14 -45.17
C ARG A 106 -11.29 27.25 -44.08
N GLU A 107 -10.31 27.78 -43.35
CA GLU A 107 -9.72 27.11 -42.19
C GLU A 107 -10.71 27.07 -41.02
N ILE A 108 -10.82 25.92 -40.36
CA ILE A 108 -11.68 25.73 -39.19
C ILE A 108 -10.83 25.59 -37.94
N ALA A 109 -11.18 26.38 -36.94
CA ALA A 109 -10.57 26.38 -35.62
C ALA A 109 -11.56 25.85 -34.57
N VAL A 110 -11.35 24.65 -34.05
CA VAL A 110 -12.21 24.07 -33.01
C VAL A 110 -11.60 24.33 -31.62
N LYS A 111 -12.41 24.91 -30.72
CA LYS A 111 -12.08 25.20 -29.33
C LYS A 111 -13.03 24.49 -28.38
N GLY A 112 -12.50 23.81 -27.37
CA GLY A 112 -13.30 23.21 -26.29
C GLY A 112 -13.22 24.02 -25.01
N ASP A 113 -14.34 24.19 -24.32
CA ASP A 113 -14.33 24.67 -22.93
C ASP A 113 -13.63 23.66 -22.00
N ARG A 114 -13.03 24.13 -20.90
CA ARG A 114 -12.21 23.32 -19.98
C ARG A 114 -12.97 22.12 -19.41
N ALA A 115 -14.28 22.27 -19.20
CA ALA A 115 -15.14 21.24 -18.63
C ALA A 115 -15.87 20.38 -19.69
N VAL A 116 -15.62 20.60 -20.98
CA VAL A 116 -16.30 19.84 -22.04
C VAL A 116 -15.76 18.41 -22.11
N LYS A 117 -16.65 17.44 -22.28
CA LYS A 117 -16.23 16.05 -22.52
C LYS A 117 -15.49 15.98 -23.85
N TYR A 118 -14.30 15.37 -23.85
CA TYR A 118 -13.47 15.22 -25.05
C TYR A 118 -14.24 14.63 -26.26
N GLY A 119 -15.11 13.65 -26.02
CA GLY A 119 -15.96 13.07 -27.07
C GLY A 119 -16.85 14.08 -27.79
N ALA A 120 -17.34 15.12 -27.10
CA ALA A 120 -18.16 16.15 -27.73
C ALA A 120 -17.36 17.00 -28.74
N VAL A 121 -16.08 17.24 -28.47
CA VAL A 121 -15.17 17.96 -29.39
C VAL A 121 -14.82 17.07 -30.58
N ILE A 122 -14.58 15.78 -30.34
CA ILE A 122 -14.30 14.81 -31.42
C ILE A 122 -15.45 14.71 -32.41
N ASP A 123 -16.70 14.70 -31.95
CA ASP A 123 -17.87 14.64 -32.85
C ASP A 123 -17.96 15.87 -33.77
N VAL A 124 -17.61 17.05 -33.26
CA VAL A 124 -17.56 18.30 -34.06
C VAL A 124 -16.40 18.26 -35.06
N LEU A 125 -15.22 17.80 -34.63
CA LEU A 125 -14.07 17.61 -35.53
C LEU A 125 -14.37 16.61 -36.64
N LYS A 126 -15.13 15.56 -36.33
CA LYS A 126 -15.56 14.57 -37.32
C LYS A 126 -16.55 15.18 -38.30
N ALA A 127 -17.56 15.91 -37.82
CA ALA A 127 -18.51 16.61 -38.69
C ALA A 127 -17.81 17.57 -39.67
N CYS A 128 -16.79 18.31 -39.23
CA CYS A 128 -16.01 19.18 -40.11
C CYS A 128 -15.28 18.40 -41.22
N ARG A 129 -14.72 17.22 -40.90
CA ARG A 129 -14.04 16.38 -41.88
C ARG A 129 -15.00 15.66 -42.83
N ASP A 130 -16.14 15.19 -42.32
CA ASP A 130 -17.17 14.52 -43.14
C ASP A 130 -17.73 15.48 -44.20
N VAL A 131 -17.79 16.78 -43.90
CA VAL A 131 -18.20 17.83 -44.84
C VAL A 131 -17.12 18.19 -45.87
N GLY A 132 -15.85 17.83 -45.64
CA GLY A 132 -14.75 18.04 -46.59
C GLY A 132 -13.81 19.20 -46.26
N PHE A 133 -13.82 19.75 -45.04
CA PHE A 133 -12.81 20.73 -44.64
C PHE A 133 -11.44 20.08 -44.45
N ASN A 134 -10.47 20.49 -45.26
CA ASN A 134 -9.12 19.91 -45.28
C ASN A 134 -8.24 20.43 -44.13
N ASN A 135 -8.47 21.67 -43.69
CA ASN A 135 -7.68 22.34 -42.63
C ASN A 135 -8.55 22.58 -41.39
N VAL A 136 -8.61 21.57 -40.51
CA VAL A 136 -9.33 21.65 -39.23
C VAL A 136 -8.32 21.51 -38.09
N GLY A 137 -8.09 22.61 -37.36
CA GLY A 137 -7.18 22.67 -36.21
C GLY A 137 -7.94 22.64 -34.88
N LEU A 138 -7.37 21.95 -33.88
CA LEU A 138 -7.80 22.03 -32.48
C LEU A 138 -6.85 22.97 -31.75
N ILE A 139 -7.37 24.06 -31.19
CA ILE A 139 -6.52 25.13 -30.64
C ILE A 139 -6.30 24.98 -29.13
N ASP A 140 -7.32 24.56 -28.39
CA ASP A 140 -7.22 24.50 -26.94
C ASP A 140 -8.23 23.48 -26.38
N ILE A 141 -7.70 22.50 -25.64
CA ILE A 141 -8.47 21.74 -24.65
C ILE A 141 -7.57 21.68 -23.42
N ASN A 142 -7.91 22.46 -22.39
CA ASN A 142 -7.21 22.36 -21.11
C ASN A 142 -7.68 21.11 -20.35
N VAL A 143 -7.31 19.93 -20.85
CA VAL A 143 -7.37 18.68 -20.09
C VAL A 143 -6.26 18.80 -19.05
N THR A 144 -6.59 19.10 -17.79
CA THR A 144 -5.60 18.87 -16.71
C THR A 144 -5.22 17.41 -16.78
N PRO A 145 -3.96 17.05 -17.11
CA PRO A 145 -3.60 15.65 -17.23
C PRO A 145 -3.72 15.04 -15.85
N LEU A 146 -4.72 14.18 -15.65
CA LEU A 146 -4.83 13.36 -14.44
C LEU A 146 -3.51 12.58 -14.19
N VAL A 147 -2.74 12.32 -15.26
CA VAL A 147 -1.40 11.75 -15.24
C VAL A 147 -0.45 12.55 -14.35
N ASP A 148 -0.44 13.88 -14.43
CA ASP A 148 0.52 14.71 -13.68
C ASP A 148 0.26 14.62 -12.17
N VAL A 149 -1.01 14.60 -11.77
CA VAL A 149 -1.42 14.50 -10.36
C VAL A 149 -1.12 13.11 -9.81
N VAL A 150 -1.42 12.06 -10.57
CA VAL A 150 -1.21 10.67 -10.14
C VAL A 150 0.29 10.33 -10.10
N LEU A 151 1.08 10.83 -11.04
CA LEU A 151 2.53 10.64 -11.09
C LEU A 151 3.24 11.34 -9.93
N VAL A 152 2.83 12.58 -9.59
CA VAL A 152 3.33 13.27 -8.40
C VAL A 152 3.02 12.49 -7.13
N LEU A 153 1.80 11.95 -7.00
CA LEU A 153 1.40 11.16 -5.83
C LEU A 153 2.23 9.86 -5.69
N LEU A 154 2.53 9.18 -6.80
CA LEU A 154 3.35 7.97 -6.81
C LEU A 154 4.83 8.25 -6.54
N ILE A 155 5.38 9.37 -7.02
CA ILE A 155 6.75 9.80 -6.68
C ILE A 155 6.85 10.09 -5.18
N ILE A 156 5.87 10.81 -4.61
CA ILE A 156 5.80 11.08 -3.17
C ILE A 156 5.79 9.76 -2.38
N PHE A 157 4.96 8.79 -2.80
CA PHE A 157 4.91 7.49 -2.14
C PHE A 157 6.23 6.69 -2.28
N MET A 158 6.83 6.65 -3.48
CA MET A 158 8.08 5.94 -3.74
C MET A 158 9.27 6.52 -2.96
N VAL A 159 9.30 7.84 -2.76
CA VAL A 159 10.39 8.53 -2.07
C VAL A 159 10.20 8.54 -0.54
N ILE A 160 8.97 8.68 -0.04
CA ILE A 160 8.72 8.82 1.41
C ILE A 160 8.60 7.45 2.11
N THR A 161 7.99 6.44 1.48
CA THR A 161 7.79 5.12 2.10
C THR A 161 9.09 4.41 2.54
N PRO A 162 10.22 4.44 1.79
CA PRO A 162 11.45 3.81 2.26
C PRO A 162 12.04 4.46 3.52
N VAL A 163 11.69 5.71 3.83
CA VAL A 163 12.23 6.43 5.01
C VAL A 163 11.60 5.95 6.33
N VAL A 164 10.47 5.25 6.28
CA VAL A 164 9.76 4.75 7.48
C VAL A 164 10.31 3.40 7.97
N GLN A 165 11.25 2.77 7.26
CA GLN A 165 11.82 1.47 7.63
C GLN A 165 13.04 1.55 8.57
N MET A 166 13.10 2.53 9.46
CA MET A 166 14.04 2.48 10.59
C MET A 166 13.60 1.34 11.53
N GLY A 167 14.18 0.16 11.31
CA GLY A 167 13.91 -1.05 12.06
C GLY A 167 14.00 -0.79 13.56
N TYR A 168 12.88 -0.89 14.25
CA TYR A 168 12.89 -0.90 15.71
C TYR A 168 13.61 -2.18 16.13
N LEU A 169 14.74 -2.05 16.83
CA LEU A 169 15.47 -3.22 17.35
C LEU A 169 14.60 -3.93 18.39
N VAL A 170 13.77 -4.87 17.96
CA VAL A 170 13.04 -5.76 18.85
C VAL A 170 14.05 -6.74 19.44
N ARG A 171 14.53 -6.42 20.64
CA ARG A 171 15.34 -7.33 21.45
C ARG A 171 14.46 -8.47 21.94
N VAL A 172 14.46 -9.57 21.21
CA VAL A 172 13.93 -10.84 21.71
C VAL A 172 14.93 -11.40 22.73
N PRO A 173 14.50 -11.81 23.94
CA PRO A 173 15.38 -12.48 24.88
C PRO A 173 16.05 -13.68 24.20
N PRO A 174 17.37 -13.89 24.38
CA PRO A 174 18.04 -15.04 23.80
C PRO A 174 17.39 -16.32 24.34
N LYS A 175 17.02 -17.24 23.44
CA LYS A 175 16.57 -18.58 23.81
C LYS A 175 17.65 -19.21 24.70
N ALA A 176 17.26 -19.64 25.90
CA ALA A 176 18.19 -20.18 26.88
C ALA A 176 19.06 -21.28 26.25
N PRO A 177 20.39 -21.22 26.33
CA PRO A 177 21.25 -22.24 25.74
C PRO A 177 20.93 -23.62 26.30
N ALA A 178 20.91 -24.63 25.43
CA ALA A 178 20.54 -26.01 25.79
C ALA A 178 21.52 -26.70 26.78
N ASN A 179 22.61 -26.03 27.18
CA ASN A 179 23.60 -26.50 28.15
C ASN A 179 23.94 -25.38 29.15
N LEU A 180 22.94 -24.88 29.88
CA LEU A 180 23.25 -24.16 31.12
C LEU A 180 23.92 -25.18 32.08
N PRO A 181 25.04 -24.83 32.74
CA PRO A 181 25.46 -25.59 33.92
C PRO A 181 24.25 -25.71 34.87
N PRO A 182 24.04 -26.83 35.57
CA PRO A 182 22.83 -27.08 36.38
C PRO A 182 22.50 -25.97 37.37
N SER A 183 23.48 -25.14 37.73
CA SER A 183 23.38 -23.99 38.61
C SER A 183 22.68 -22.77 37.99
N ALA A 184 22.70 -22.58 36.67
CA ALA A 184 22.07 -21.42 36.02
C ALA A 184 20.58 -21.65 35.68
N ILE A 185 20.11 -22.90 35.72
CA ILE A 185 18.68 -23.26 35.62
C ILE A 185 17.96 -22.98 36.95
N GLN A 186 18.70 -22.84 38.05
CA GLN A 186 18.13 -22.68 39.41
C GLN A 186 17.54 -21.29 39.70
N ASP A 187 17.77 -20.30 38.84
CA ASP A 187 17.29 -18.92 39.03
C ASP A 187 16.04 -18.55 38.22
N GLN A 188 15.48 -19.49 37.45
CA GLN A 188 14.26 -19.27 36.68
C GLN A 188 13.06 -19.78 37.48
N ILE A 189 12.08 -18.90 37.70
CA ILE A 189 10.85 -19.23 38.42
C ILE A 189 9.76 -19.42 37.37
N VAL A 190 9.19 -20.62 37.29
CA VAL A 190 8.06 -20.91 36.39
C VAL A 190 6.78 -20.88 37.22
N LEU A 191 5.85 -20.00 36.85
CA LEU A 191 4.50 -19.95 37.40
C LEU A 191 3.56 -20.64 36.42
N ARG A 192 2.96 -21.75 36.84
CA ARG A 192 1.98 -22.48 36.03
C ARG A 192 0.60 -22.38 36.65
N LEU A 193 -0.39 -22.09 35.81
CA LEU A 193 -1.81 -22.05 36.18
C LEU A 193 -2.57 -23.11 35.39
N LEU A 194 -3.14 -24.10 36.08
CA LEU A 194 -3.99 -25.13 35.47
C LEU A 194 -5.47 -24.70 35.40
N PRO A 195 -6.31 -25.38 34.59
CA PRO A 195 -7.73 -25.05 34.39
C PRO A 195 -8.59 -25.11 35.66
N ASP A 196 -8.15 -25.85 36.67
CA ASP A 196 -8.83 -25.96 37.97
C ASP A 196 -8.36 -24.92 38.99
N ALA A 197 -7.73 -23.84 38.52
CA ALA A 197 -7.14 -22.79 39.34
C ALA A 197 -6.01 -23.27 40.27
N ARG A 198 -5.45 -24.46 40.04
CA ARG A 198 -4.23 -24.88 40.74
C ARG A 198 -3.03 -24.11 40.25
N ILE A 199 -2.29 -23.58 41.22
CA ILE A 199 -1.10 -22.78 41.00
C ILE A 199 0.11 -23.64 41.32
N PHE A 200 1.09 -23.62 40.42
CA PHE A 200 2.37 -24.28 40.63
C PHE A 200 3.47 -23.23 40.54
N ILE A 201 4.38 -23.26 41.52
CA ILE A 201 5.65 -22.56 41.44
C ILE A 201 6.72 -23.62 41.20
N ASN A 202 7.35 -23.57 40.04
CA ASN A 202 8.26 -24.60 39.53
C ASN A 202 7.57 -25.97 39.44
N LYS A 203 7.84 -26.87 40.39
CA LYS A 203 7.25 -28.22 40.46
C LYS A 203 6.34 -28.40 41.68
N ASP A 204 6.26 -27.40 42.55
CA ASP A 204 5.49 -27.48 43.79
C ASP A 204 4.12 -26.85 43.58
N GLU A 205 3.07 -27.60 43.93
CA GLU A 205 1.72 -27.05 44.03
C GLU A 205 1.65 -26.09 45.22
N VAL A 206 1.07 -24.92 44.99
CA VAL A 206 0.94 -23.87 46.00
C VAL A 206 -0.52 -23.46 46.10
N PRO A 207 -1.14 -23.61 47.27
CA PRO A 207 -2.47 -23.08 47.54
C PRO A 207 -2.55 -21.56 47.28
N ALA A 208 -3.68 -21.08 46.75
CA ALA A 208 -3.83 -19.69 46.33
C ALA A 208 -3.67 -18.67 47.48
N ASP A 209 -4.00 -19.07 48.71
CA ASP A 209 -3.79 -18.30 49.95
C ASP A 209 -2.31 -18.15 50.33
N GLN A 210 -1.50 -19.16 50.00
CA GLN A 210 -0.06 -19.21 50.34
C GLN A 210 0.83 -18.71 49.20
N PHE A 211 0.27 -18.58 47.99
CA PHE A 211 0.99 -18.10 46.81
C PHE A 211 1.69 -16.74 47.02
N PRO A 212 1.02 -15.69 47.55
CA PRO A 212 1.67 -14.39 47.77
C PRO A 212 2.87 -14.44 48.72
N ALA A 213 2.77 -15.24 49.78
CA ALA A 213 3.82 -15.38 50.78
C ALA A 213 5.01 -16.14 50.21
N LYS A 214 4.76 -17.28 49.55
CA LYS A 214 5.79 -18.12 48.94
C LYS A 214 6.49 -17.41 47.78
N LEU A 215 5.75 -16.65 46.96
CA LEU A 215 6.36 -15.84 45.90
C LEU A 215 7.26 -14.74 46.47
N ARG A 216 6.81 -14.01 47.51
CA ARG A 216 7.65 -12.99 48.17
C ARG A 216 8.92 -13.55 48.77
N GLU A 217 8.85 -14.73 49.38
CA GLU A 217 10.01 -15.44 49.94
C GLU A 217 11.02 -15.80 48.84
N ILE A 218 10.55 -16.35 47.72
CA ILE A 218 11.40 -16.71 46.58
C ILE A 218 12.01 -15.45 45.91
N MET A 219 11.29 -14.33 45.94
CA MET A 219 11.75 -13.05 45.41
C MET A 219 12.66 -12.26 46.36
N HIS A 220 12.79 -12.70 47.63
CA HIS A 220 13.57 -11.99 48.64
C HIS A 220 15.06 -11.95 48.27
N GLY A 221 15.57 -10.76 47.96
CA GLY A 221 16.98 -10.52 47.60
C GLY A 221 17.28 -10.41 46.10
N ASN A 222 16.33 -10.72 45.20
CA ASN A 222 16.56 -10.55 43.75
C ASN A 222 15.25 -10.30 42.98
N THR A 223 14.78 -9.05 42.98
CA THR A 223 13.57 -8.61 42.25
C THR A 223 13.73 -8.55 40.73
N SER A 224 14.94 -8.83 40.23
CA SER A 224 15.27 -8.83 38.80
C SER A 224 15.16 -10.21 38.17
N LYS A 225 14.85 -11.26 38.94
CA LYS A 225 14.66 -12.62 38.39
C LYS A 225 13.56 -12.61 37.32
N MET A 226 13.83 -13.31 36.22
CA MET A 226 12.87 -13.51 35.15
C MET A 226 11.90 -14.62 35.56
N ILE A 227 10.62 -14.30 35.53
CA ILE A 227 9.55 -15.23 35.85
C ILE A 227 8.87 -15.63 34.56
N PHE A 228 8.69 -16.93 34.35
CA PHE A 228 7.97 -17.45 33.21
C PHE A 228 6.57 -17.85 33.61
N PHE A 229 5.56 -17.27 32.97
CA PHE A 229 4.18 -17.64 33.15
C PHE A 229 3.76 -18.65 32.09
N GLN A 230 3.14 -19.75 32.53
CA GLN A 230 2.55 -20.78 31.68
C GLN A 230 1.09 -20.97 32.07
N GLY A 231 0.17 -20.55 31.20
CA GLY A 231 -1.26 -20.83 31.33
C GLY A 231 -1.66 -22.04 30.51
N ALA A 232 -2.59 -22.85 31.03
CA ALA A 232 -3.28 -23.82 30.20
C ALA A 232 -4.17 -23.11 29.17
N PRO A 233 -4.36 -23.68 27.96
CA PRO A 233 -5.14 -23.06 26.89
C PRO A 233 -6.62 -22.85 27.26
N ASP A 234 -7.14 -23.67 28.18
CA ASP A 234 -8.54 -23.63 28.63
C ASP A 234 -8.77 -22.66 29.80
N ASN A 235 -7.75 -21.90 30.23
CA ASN A 235 -7.90 -20.94 31.32
C ASN A 235 -8.65 -19.68 30.86
N ASP A 236 -9.66 -19.27 31.64
CA ASP A 236 -10.30 -17.99 31.45
C ASP A 236 -9.29 -16.83 31.57
N TYR A 237 -9.45 -15.85 30.69
CA TYR A 237 -8.60 -14.66 30.66
C TYR A 237 -8.66 -13.88 31.98
N GLU A 238 -9.85 -13.77 32.59
CA GLU A 238 -10.04 -13.08 33.86
C GLU A 238 -9.26 -13.74 35.00
N THR A 239 -9.32 -15.07 35.10
CA THR A 239 -8.58 -15.87 36.09
C THR A 239 -7.07 -15.72 35.90
N THR A 240 -6.63 -15.74 34.65
CA THR A 240 -5.21 -15.54 34.29
C THR A 240 -4.72 -14.14 34.65
N MET A 241 -5.52 -13.10 34.38
CA MET A 241 -5.14 -11.73 34.72
C MET A 241 -5.09 -11.50 36.23
N LYS A 242 -6.08 -11.98 36.99
CA LYS A 242 -6.05 -11.92 38.46
C LYS A 242 -4.81 -12.60 39.04
N PHE A 243 -4.40 -13.73 38.46
CA PHE A 243 -3.19 -14.43 38.86
C PHE A 243 -1.91 -13.63 38.55
N LEU A 244 -1.82 -13.04 37.35
CA LEU A 244 -0.68 -12.20 36.96
C LEU A 244 -0.59 -10.92 37.79
N ASP A 245 -1.71 -10.29 38.11
CA ASP A 245 -1.77 -9.12 38.98
C ASP A 245 -1.27 -9.47 40.38
N SER A 246 -1.75 -10.59 40.94
CA SER A 246 -1.26 -11.11 42.22
C SER A 246 0.25 -11.39 42.20
N ALA A 247 0.77 -11.97 41.12
CA ALA A 247 2.20 -12.20 40.97
C ALA A 247 2.99 -10.86 40.95
N ARG A 248 2.49 -9.88 40.21
CA ARG A 248 3.13 -8.56 40.04
C ARG A 248 3.18 -7.77 41.35
N GLU A 249 2.09 -7.78 42.12
CA GLU A 249 2.01 -7.17 43.45
C GLU A 249 3.02 -7.77 44.44
N ASN A 250 3.35 -9.05 44.25
CA ASN A 250 4.27 -9.80 45.12
C ASN A 250 5.72 -9.85 44.60
N GLY A 251 6.08 -8.97 43.67
CA GLY A 251 7.47 -8.73 43.26
C GLY A 251 7.85 -9.23 41.86
N ALA A 252 6.92 -9.82 41.11
CA ALA A 252 7.15 -10.28 39.75
C ALA A 252 7.16 -9.11 38.74
N LYS A 253 8.31 -8.43 38.60
CA LYS A 253 8.45 -7.29 37.68
C LYS A 253 8.72 -7.70 36.22
N ASN A 254 9.43 -8.81 36.03
CA ASN A 254 9.87 -9.29 34.72
C ASN A 254 9.18 -10.61 34.38
N ILE A 255 7.94 -10.55 33.91
CA ILE A 255 7.14 -11.74 33.54
C ILE A 255 7.24 -11.97 32.03
N GLY A 256 7.77 -13.12 31.63
CA GLY A 256 7.72 -13.64 30.27
C GLY A 256 6.59 -14.65 30.12
N ILE A 257 5.82 -14.58 29.04
CA ILE A 257 4.76 -15.55 28.75
C ILE A 257 5.34 -16.68 27.90
N ILE A 258 5.18 -17.92 28.35
CA ILE A 258 5.50 -19.11 27.55
C ILE A 258 4.18 -19.72 27.09
N VAL A 259 4.02 -19.80 25.77
CA VAL A 259 2.99 -20.62 25.14
C VAL A 259 3.63 -21.99 24.89
N GLU A 260 3.35 -22.96 25.75
CA GLU A 260 3.77 -24.34 25.45
C GLU A 260 2.85 -24.87 24.34
N ALA A 261 3.45 -25.33 23.24
CA ALA A 261 2.72 -26.09 22.23
C ALA A 261 2.37 -27.44 22.84
N ALA A 262 1.07 -27.74 22.93
CA ALA A 262 0.59 -29.03 23.41
C ALA A 262 1.37 -30.19 22.77
N GLN A 263 1.97 -31.04 23.61
CA GLN A 263 2.35 -32.41 23.23
C GLN A 263 1.24 -33.36 23.68
#